data_AF-A0A7S7UN65-F1
#
_entry.id   AF-A0A7S7UN65-F1
#
_cell.length_a   1.000
_cell.length_b   1.000
_cell.length_c   1.000
_cell.angle_alpha   90.00
_cell.angle_beta   90.00
_cell.angle_gamma   90.00
#
_symmetry.space_group_name_H-M   'P 1'
#
loop_
_entity.id
_entity.type
_entity.pdbx_description
1 polymer ?
#
loop_
_entity_poly.entity_id
_entity_poly.type
_entity_poly.pdbx_seq_one_letter_code
_entity_poly.pdbx_strand_id
1 'polypeptide(L)'
;MKWFAKRKAADIWDEAIEWPLGDIEAAARIRAICDAAAQSAAGRARNDKHDSARYERAAKVAMEIAMKISDSLMRDDAVRRIVDLCMMANDLKTAQILFRAIHASWIRETAQRDHPALVQ
;
A
#
# COMPACT_ATOMS: atom_id res chain seq x y z
N MET A 1 -25.69 27.97 11.50
CA MET A 1 -24.40 27.93 12.21
C MET A 1 -23.73 26.56 11.96
N LYS A 2 -22.90 26.41 10.92
CA LYS A 2 -22.10 25.19 10.70
C LYS A 2 -20.81 25.31 11.53
N TRP A 3 -20.79 24.72 12.72
CA TRP A 3 -19.68 24.91 13.69
C TRP A 3 -18.82 23.69 13.97
N PHE A 4 -18.91 22.64 13.14
CA PHE A 4 -18.01 21.48 13.25
C PHE A 4 -17.57 20.98 11.88
N ALA A 5 -16.90 21.84 11.10
CA ALA A 5 -15.94 21.32 10.14
C ALA A 5 -14.72 20.83 10.95
N LYS A 6 -14.85 19.65 11.58
CA LYS A 6 -13.72 18.94 12.17
C LYS A 6 -12.65 18.90 11.08
N ARG A 7 -11.52 19.58 11.30
CA ARG A 7 -10.30 19.38 10.50
C ARG A 7 -10.09 17.86 10.49
N LYS A 8 -10.28 17.21 9.34
CA LYS A 8 -9.93 15.80 9.19
C LYS A 8 -8.48 15.70 9.66
N ALA A 9 -8.21 14.85 10.64
CA ALA A 9 -6.83 14.54 11.00
C ALA A 9 -6.12 14.14 9.70
N ALA A 10 -4.92 14.66 9.48
CA ALA A 10 -4.13 14.29 8.31
C ALA A 10 -4.00 12.76 8.28
N ASP A 11 -4.11 12.18 7.10
CA ASP A 11 -3.92 10.74 7.00
C ASP A 11 -2.45 10.39 7.25
N ILE A 12 -2.17 9.17 7.70
CA ILE A 12 -0.81 8.74 8.04
C ILE A 12 0.18 8.87 6.86
N TRP A 13 -0.29 8.77 5.62
CA TRP A 13 0.55 8.99 4.42
C TRP A 13 0.72 10.47 4.06
N ASP A 14 -0.02 11.39 4.67
CA ASP A 14 0.16 12.84 4.49
C ASP A 14 1.14 13.44 5.51
N GLU A 15 1.57 12.67 6.52
CA GLU A 15 2.58 13.07 7.49
C GLU A 15 3.98 13.12 6.87
N ALA A 16 4.79 14.10 7.28
CA ALA A 16 6.18 14.19 6.86
C ALA A 16 6.97 12.98 7.36
N ILE A 17 7.68 12.31 6.45
CA ILE A 17 8.58 11.23 6.80
C ILE A 17 9.97 11.82 7.05
N GLU A 18 10.46 11.73 8.27
CA GLU A 18 11.84 12.09 8.61
C GLU A 18 12.78 10.98 8.11
N TRP A 19 13.59 11.32 7.10
CA TRP A 19 14.57 10.42 6.53
C TRP A 19 15.95 10.60 7.19
N PRO A 20 16.79 9.55 7.27
CA PRO A 20 16.57 8.19 6.75
C PRO A 20 15.75 7.31 7.71
N LEU A 21 14.86 6.47 7.17
CA LEU A 21 14.26 5.36 7.91
C LEU A 21 15.17 4.13 7.82
N GLY A 22 15.29 3.36 8.90
CA GLY A 22 15.81 2.00 8.82
C GLY A 22 14.80 1.07 8.14
N ASP A 23 15.26 -0.07 7.64
CA ASP A 23 14.42 -1.00 6.87
C ASP A 23 13.23 -1.54 7.69
N ILE A 24 13.42 -1.75 9.00
CA ILE A 24 12.36 -2.20 9.91
C ILE A 24 11.30 -1.10 10.09
N GLU A 25 11.72 0.14 10.33
CA GLU A 25 10.82 1.28 10.46
C GLU A 25 10.08 1.57 9.16
N ALA A 26 10.76 1.44 8.02
CA ALA A 26 10.18 1.57 6.69
C ALA A 26 9.09 0.51 6.44
N ALA A 27 9.37 -0.76 6.73
CA ALA A 27 8.39 -1.84 6.60
C ALA A 27 7.20 -1.65 7.56
N ALA A 28 7.47 -1.25 8.81
CA ALA A 28 6.42 -0.93 9.79
C ALA A 28 5.55 0.25 9.33
N ARG A 29 6.14 1.28 8.73
CA ARG A 29 5.42 2.43 8.19
C ARG A 29 4.53 2.04 7.01
N ILE A 30 5.03 1.21 6.10
CA ILE A 30 4.22 0.67 4.99
C ILE A 30 3.03 -0.12 5.53
N ARG A 31 3.25 -0.98 6.52
CA ARG A 31 2.16 -1.73 7.17
C ARG A 31 1.09 -0.78 7.73
N ALA A 32 1.49 0.25 8.48
CA ALA A 32 0.56 1.21 9.04
C ALA A 32 -0.22 1.99 7.97
N ILE A 33 0.43 2.37 6.86
CA ILE A 33 -0.21 3.01 5.71
C ILE A 33 -1.24 2.07 5.07
N CYS A 34 -0.87 0.83 4.79
CA CYS A 34 -1.78 -0.16 4.18
C CYS A 34 -2.98 -0.44 5.07
N ASP A 35 -2.77 -0.62 6.37
CA ASP A 35 -3.85 -0.86 7.34
C ASP A 35 -4.82 0.34 7.41
N ALA A 36 -4.30 1.57 7.45
CA ALA A 36 -5.11 2.79 7.45
C ALA A 36 -5.83 3.04 6.11
N ALA A 37 -5.25 2.58 5.00
CA ALA A 37 -5.79 2.77 3.65
C ALA A 37 -6.83 1.70 3.25
N ALA A 38 -6.96 0.60 4.01
CA ALA A 38 -7.83 -0.53 3.66
C ALA A 38 -9.29 -0.12 3.36
N GLN A 39 -9.86 0.79 4.17
CA GLN A 39 -11.22 1.30 3.92
C GLN A 39 -11.31 2.07 2.60
N SER A 40 -10.32 2.90 2.30
CA SER A 40 -10.28 3.66 1.05
C SER A 40 -9.97 2.77 -0.16
N ALA A 41 -9.21 1.68 0.01
CA ALA A 41 -9.06 0.65 -1.02
C ALA A 41 -10.42 0.00 -1.34
N ALA A 42 -11.17 -0.43 -0.32
CA ALA A 42 -12.51 -1.00 -0.52
C ALA A 42 -13.49 0.00 -1.15
N GLY A 43 -13.41 1.29 -0.79
CA GLY A 43 -14.19 2.35 -1.42
C GLY A 43 -13.83 2.56 -2.90
N ARG A 44 -12.53 2.54 -3.23
CA ARG A 44 -12.05 2.61 -4.62
C ARG A 44 -12.55 1.45 -5.48
N ALA A 45 -12.57 0.22 -4.97
CA ALA A 45 -13.12 -0.92 -5.69
C ALA A 45 -14.61 -0.74 -6.06
N ARG A 46 -15.33 0.12 -5.33
CA ARG A 46 -16.73 0.51 -5.58
C ARG A 46 -16.86 1.81 -6.40
N ASN A 47 -15.76 2.33 -6.94
CA ASN A 47 -15.66 3.58 -7.69
C ASN A 47 -16.04 4.83 -6.87
N ASP A 48 -15.86 4.82 -5.55
CA ASP A 48 -16.00 6.04 -4.75
C ASP A 48 -14.84 7.00 -5.04
N LYS A 49 -15.16 8.20 -5.52
CA LYS A 49 -14.15 9.18 -5.97
C LYS A 49 -13.25 9.68 -4.83
N HIS A 50 -13.81 9.89 -3.64
CA HIS A 50 -13.05 10.40 -2.50
C HIS A 50 -12.06 9.33 -2.02
N ASP A 51 -12.53 8.10 -1.89
CA ASP A 51 -11.71 6.99 -1.44
C ASP A 51 -10.69 6.55 -2.51
N SER A 52 -11.02 6.70 -3.79
CA SER A 52 -10.07 6.49 -4.89
C SER A 52 -8.85 7.40 -4.75
N ALA A 53 -9.07 8.71 -4.61
CA ALA A 53 -7.97 9.67 -4.46
C ALA A 53 -7.16 9.42 -3.17
N ARG A 54 -7.82 8.97 -2.09
CA ARG A 54 -7.19 8.67 -0.81
C ARG A 54 -6.32 7.41 -0.89
N TYR A 55 -6.82 6.34 -1.51
CA TYR A 55 -6.04 5.14 -1.82
C TYR A 55 -4.82 5.48 -2.69
N GLU A 56 -4.99 6.29 -3.74
CA GLU A 56 -3.89 6.57 -4.68
C GLU A 56 -2.72 7.27 -4.00
N ARG A 57 -3.00 8.21 -3.08
CA ARG A 57 -1.97 8.84 -2.26
C ARG A 57 -1.29 7.85 -1.32
N ALA A 58 -2.08 7.03 -0.62
CA ALA A 58 -1.55 6.01 0.30
C ALA A 58 -0.63 5.01 -0.42
N ALA A 59 -1.09 4.46 -1.54
CA ALA A 59 -0.35 3.49 -2.34
C ALA A 59 0.95 4.10 -2.88
N LYS A 60 0.93 5.35 -3.36
CA LYS A 60 2.12 6.06 -3.82
C LYS A 60 3.17 6.20 -2.72
N VAL A 61 2.78 6.67 -1.53
CA VAL A 61 3.72 6.85 -0.41
C VAL A 61 4.27 5.50 0.05
N ALA A 62 3.44 4.46 0.13
CA ALA A 62 3.90 3.11 0.47
C ALA A 62 4.95 2.57 -0.54
N MET A 63 4.72 2.76 -1.85
CA MET A 63 5.66 2.36 -2.89
C MET A 63 6.98 3.14 -2.79
N GLU A 64 6.93 4.46 -2.55
CA GLU A 64 8.13 5.29 -2.38
C GLU A 64 8.98 4.86 -1.18
N ILE A 65 8.34 4.45 -0.07
CA ILE A 65 9.04 3.88 1.09
C ILE A 65 9.65 2.52 0.73
N ALA A 66 8.90 1.65 0.04
CA ALA A 66 9.37 0.30 -0.32
C ALA A 66 10.62 0.36 -1.21
N MET A 67 10.70 1.33 -2.11
CA MET A 67 11.88 1.57 -2.97
C MET A 67 13.15 1.92 -2.19
N LYS A 68 13.03 2.37 -0.94
CA LYS A 68 14.15 2.77 -0.07
C LYS A 68 14.56 1.67 0.90
N ILE A 69 13.84 0.54 0.95
CA ILE A 69 14.22 -0.62 1.76
C ILE A 69 15.39 -1.34 1.08
N SER A 70 16.48 -1.49 1.82
CA SER A 70 17.72 -2.08 1.33
C SER A 70 17.68 -3.60 1.38
N ASP A 71 17.23 -4.17 2.51
CA ASP A 71 17.05 -5.61 2.67
C ASP A 71 16.00 -6.16 1.69
N SER A 72 16.43 -7.11 0.85
CA SER A 72 15.58 -7.63 -0.22
C SER A 72 14.37 -8.39 0.29
N LEU A 73 14.50 -9.09 1.41
CA LEU A 73 13.40 -9.88 1.99
C LEU A 73 12.36 -8.98 2.64
N MET A 74 12.79 -7.96 3.40
CA MET A 74 11.90 -6.95 3.96
C MET A 74 11.21 -6.13 2.88
N ARG A 75 11.94 -5.77 1.80
CA ARG A 75 11.35 -5.07 0.66
C ARG A 75 10.28 -5.92 0.00
N ASP A 76 10.57 -7.20 -0.26
CA ASP A 76 9.62 -8.11 -0.91
C ASP A 76 8.37 -8.36 -0.05
N ASP A 77 8.52 -8.49 1.27
CA ASP A 77 7.39 -8.57 2.22
C ASP A 77 6.55 -7.29 2.23
N ALA A 78 7.22 -6.12 2.23
CA ALA A 78 6.54 -4.84 2.17
C ALA A 78 5.82 -4.62 0.82
N VAL A 79 6.45 -4.97 -0.30
CA VAL A 79 5.82 -4.93 -1.63
C VAL A 79 4.63 -5.88 -1.69
N ARG A 80 4.72 -7.07 -1.08
CA ARG A 80 3.59 -8.00 -0.97
C ARG A 80 2.39 -7.36 -0.28
N ARG A 81 2.62 -6.63 0.81
CA ARG A 81 1.54 -5.90 1.52
C ARG A 81 0.87 -4.86 0.62
N ILE A 82 1.66 -4.15 -0.19
CA ILE A 82 1.13 -3.17 -1.15
C ILE A 82 0.32 -3.88 -2.25
N VAL A 83 0.78 -5.04 -2.74
CA VAL A 83 0.02 -5.87 -3.68
C VAL A 83 -1.35 -6.24 -3.11
N ASP A 84 -1.42 -6.69 -1.85
CA ASP A 84 -2.70 -7.06 -1.21
C ASP A 84 -3.64 -5.84 -1.12
N LEU A 85 -3.11 -4.65 -0.81
CA LEU A 85 -3.89 -3.41 -0.83
C LEU A 85 -4.41 -3.05 -2.23
N CYS A 86 -3.56 -3.20 -3.27
CA CYS A 86 -3.96 -2.98 -4.66
C CYS A 86 -5.04 -3.98 -5.09
N MET A 87 -4.92 -5.25 -4.73
CA MET A 87 -5.92 -6.28 -5.00
C MET A 87 -7.25 -5.95 -4.32
N MET A 88 -7.22 -5.49 -3.06
CA MET A 88 -8.42 -5.01 -2.37
C MET A 88 -9.09 -3.82 -3.08
N ALA A 89 -8.29 -2.94 -3.70
CA ALA A 89 -8.78 -1.79 -4.47
C ALA A 89 -9.21 -2.11 -5.90
N ASN A 90 -9.22 -3.39 -6.30
CA ASN A 90 -9.40 -3.85 -7.68
C ASN A 90 -8.41 -3.20 -8.68
N ASP A 91 -7.22 -2.84 -8.21
CA ASP A 91 -6.13 -2.27 -9.01
C ASP A 91 -5.24 -3.35 -9.61
N LEU A 92 -5.84 -4.18 -10.46
CA LEU A 92 -5.15 -5.36 -10.98
C LEU A 92 -3.85 -5.00 -11.70
N LYS A 93 -3.86 -3.91 -12.49
CA LYS A 93 -2.68 -3.47 -13.24
C LYS A 93 -1.51 -3.15 -12.31
N THR A 94 -1.74 -2.36 -11.27
CA THR A 94 -0.67 -1.99 -10.34
C THR A 94 -0.23 -3.17 -9.49
N ALA A 95 -1.18 -4.00 -9.03
CA ALA A 95 -0.89 -5.21 -8.28
C ALA A 95 0.02 -6.17 -9.06
N GLN A 96 -0.26 -6.39 -10.34
CA GLN A 96 0.58 -7.24 -11.20
C GLN A 96 1.97 -6.66 -11.47
N ILE A 97 2.10 -5.32 -11.60
CA ILE A 97 3.42 -4.69 -11.77
C ILE A 97 4.26 -4.90 -10.50
N LEU A 98 3.69 -4.63 -9.33
CA LEU A 98 4.37 -4.82 -8.06
C LEU A 98 4.68 -6.29 -7.77
N PHE A 99 3.77 -7.21 -8.09
CA PHE A 99 3.98 -8.64 -7.93
C PHE A 99 5.20 -9.13 -8.72
N ARG A 100 5.45 -8.59 -9.93
CA ARG A 100 6.64 -8.92 -10.73
C ARG A 100 7.94 -8.41 -10.11
N ALA A 101 7.88 -7.41 -9.22
CA ALA A 101 9.04 -6.86 -8.52
C ALA A 101 9.42 -7.66 -7.26
N ILE A 102 8.58 -8.59 -6.80
CA ILE A 102 8.91 -9.52 -5.70
C ILE A 102 9.86 -10.58 -6.25
N HIS A 103 11.01 -10.77 -5.62
CA HIS A 103 12.03 -11.73 -6.04
C HIS A 103 12.02 -13.03 -5.22
N ALA A 104 11.67 -12.96 -3.94
CA ALA A 104 11.56 -14.10 -3.05
C ALA A 104 10.44 -15.05 -3.51
N SER A 105 10.81 -16.28 -3.91
CA SER A 105 9.88 -17.26 -4.48
C SER A 105 8.73 -17.61 -3.54
N TRP A 106 9.01 -17.86 -2.26
CA TRP A 106 7.99 -18.24 -1.28
C TRP A 106 6.96 -17.12 -1.02
N ILE A 107 7.38 -15.85 -1.10
CA ILE A 107 6.48 -14.69 -1.00
C ILE A 107 5.58 -14.63 -2.24
N ARG A 108 6.15 -14.80 -3.43
CA ARG A 108 5.38 -14.83 -4.68
C ARG A 108 4.38 -15.97 -4.72
N GLU A 109 4.78 -17.17 -4.33
CA GLU A 109 3.92 -18.36 -4.29
C GLU A 109 2.75 -18.15 -3.34
N THR A 110 3.00 -17.57 -2.18
CA THR A 110 1.94 -17.20 -1.24
C THR A 110 1.02 -16.15 -1.85
N ALA A 111 1.55 -15.17 -2.57
CA ALA A 111 0.74 -14.11 -3.20
C ALA A 111 -0.15 -14.64 -4.31
N GLN A 112 0.40 -15.52 -5.13
CA GLN A 112 -0.34 -16.18 -6.19
C GLN A 112 -1.42 -17.10 -5.63
N ARG A 113 -1.17 -17.78 -4.50
CA ARG A 113 -2.18 -18.62 -3.83
C ARG A 113 -3.36 -17.79 -3.36
N ASP A 114 -3.09 -16.64 -2.74
CA ASP A 114 -4.13 -15.74 -2.22
C ASP A 114 -4.85 -14.97 -3.33
N HIS A 115 -4.12 -14.66 -4.41
CA HIS A 115 -4.58 -13.84 -5.53
C HIS A 115 -4.18 -14.46 -6.90
N PRO A 116 -4.88 -15.50 -7.38
CA PRO A 116 -4.53 -16.19 -8.63
C PRO A 116 -4.50 -15.29 -9.87
N ALA A 117 -5.27 -14.18 -9.87
CA ALA A 117 -5.32 -13.22 -10.98
C ALA A 117 -4.01 -12.43 -11.20
N LEU A 118 -3.04 -12.50 -10.27
CA LEU A 118 -1.76 -11.79 -10.40
C LEU A 118 -0.86 -12.33 -11.53
N VAL A 119 -1.14 -13.54 -12.03
CA VAL A 119 -0.32 -14.23 -13.03
C VAL A 119 -0.99 -14.27 -14.42
N GLN A 120 -2.19 -13.70 -14.55
CA GLN A 120 -2.91 -13.58 -15.82
C GLN A 120 -2.37 -12.42 -16.65
#